data_AF-A0AAU6IFY6-F1
#
_entry.id   AF-A0AAU6IFY6-F1
#
_cell.length_a   1.000
_cell.length_b   1.000
_cell.length_c   1.000
_cell.angle_alpha   90.00
_cell.angle_beta   90.00
_cell.angle_gamma   90.00
#
_symmetry.space_group_name_H-M   'P 1'
#
loop_
_entity.id
_entity.type
_entity.pdbx_description
1 polymer ?
#
loop_
_entity_poly.entity_id
_entity_poly.type
_entity_poly.pdbx_seq_one_letter_code
_entity_poly.pdbx_strand_id
1 'polypeptide(L)'
;MGEHTGEPSSTGDSVDRHVALWSKELDWMDPVKEAIFVRLAILARHAAQARRDTLDSDGLRHWQFKVLLTLRRAGPPYTASPSDLADRLGLTRGALSARLAPLEDAGLITRTHRAADRRRVEVRLT
;
A
#
# COMPACT_ATOMS: atom_id res chain seq x y z
N MET A 1 8.73 -33.66 41.86
CA MET A 1 9.02 -33.40 40.43
C MET A 1 7.70 -33.61 39.69
N GLY A 2 6.87 -32.56 39.64
CA GLY A 2 5.54 -32.64 39.04
C GLY A 2 5.65 -32.35 37.55
N GLU A 3 5.25 -33.31 36.72
CA GLU A 3 5.10 -33.12 35.28
C GLU A 3 3.95 -32.14 35.04
N HIS A 4 4.28 -30.94 34.58
CA HIS A 4 3.31 -30.04 33.98
C HIS A 4 2.91 -30.61 32.62
N THR A 5 1.87 -31.44 32.61
CA THR A 5 1.14 -31.78 31.39
C THR A 5 0.35 -30.52 31.00
N GLY A 6 0.95 -29.67 30.17
CA GLY A 6 0.21 -28.57 29.55
C GLY A 6 -0.83 -29.15 28.61
N GLU A 7 -2.11 -29.05 28.97
CA GLU A 7 -3.19 -29.31 28.02
C GLU A 7 -3.04 -28.35 26.82
N PRO A 8 -3.12 -28.83 25.56
CA PRO A 8 -3.08 -27.96 24.40
C PRO A 8 -4.31 -27.05 24.47
N SER A 9 -4.08 -25.77 24.72
CA SER A 9 -5.10 -24.74 24.65
C SER A 9 -5.76 -24.77 23.27
N SER A 10 -7.08 -24.63 23.24
CA SER A 10 -7.96 -24.63 22.05
C SER A 10 -7.74 -23.41 21.13
N THR A 11 -6.49 -23.17 20.71
CA THR A 11 -5.98 -21.88 20.26
C THR A 11 -5.90 -21.79 18.75
N GLY A 12 -7.01 -22.04 18.07
CA GLY A 12 -7.14 -21.80 16.62
C GLY A 12 -7.74 -20.44 16.31
N ASP A 13 -7.14 -19.68 15.40
CA ASP A 13 -7.67 -18.39 14.93
C ASP A 13 -8.81 -18.58 13.89
N SER A 14 -9.29 -17.47 13.31
CA SER A 14 -10.35 -17.54 12.27
C SER A 14 -9.91 -18.26 11.00
N VAL A 15 -8.61 -18.25 10.69
CA VAL A 15 -8.04 -18.93 9.53
C VAL A 15 -8.02 -20.43 9.75
N ASP A 16 -7.73 -20.89 10.97
CA ASP A 16 -7.79 -22.32 11.28
C ASP A 16 -9.21 -22.88 11.06
N ARG A 17 -10.25 -22.11 11.41
CA ARG A 17 -11.65 -22.47 11.12
C ARG A 17 -11.97 -22.45 9.62
N HIS A 18 -11.46 -21.46 8.88
CA HIS A 18 -11.63 -21.37 7.41
C HIS A 18 -10.98 -22.57 6.71
N VAL A 19 -9.73 -22.88 7.06
CA VAL A 19 -8.99 -24.00 6.47
C VAL A 19 -9.64 -25.33 6.81
N ALA A 20 -10.05 -25.54 8.06
CA ALA A 20 -10.72 -26.77 8.48
C ALA A 20 -12.09 -26.99 7.81
N LEU A 21 -12.76 -25.92 7.39
CA LEU A 21 -13.98 -26.00 6.59
C LEU A 21 -13.65 -26.44 5.16
N TRP A 22 -12.78 -25.69 4.48
CA TRP A 22 -12.55 -25.89 3.06
C TRP A 22 -11.70 -27.11 2.71
N SER A 23 -10.85 -27.58 3.63
CA SER A 23 -10.04 -28.78 3.40
C SER A 23 -10.87 -30.06 3.31
N LYS A 24 -12.12 -30.02 3.77
CA LYS A 24 -13.07 -31.13 3.65
C LYS A 24 -13.82 -31.14 2.32
N GLU A 25 -13.93 -29.98 1.68
CA GLU A 25 -14.71 -29.76 0.47
C GLU A 25 -13.82 -29.74 -0.79
N LEU A 26 -12.52 -29.41 -0.64
CA LEU A 26 -11.60 -29.17 -1.74
C LEU A 26 -10.38 -30.09 -1.65
N ASP A 27 -10.47 -31.27 -2.27
CA ASP A 27 -9.42 -32.30 -2.27
C ASP A 27 -8.07 -31.85 -2.84
N TRP A 28 -8.06 -30.79 -3.65
CA TRP A 28 -6.85 -30.22 -4.26
C TRP A 28 -6.21 -29.10 -3.42
N MET A 29 -6.88 -28.64 -2.36
CA MET A 29 -6.39 -27.51 -1.57
C MET A 29 -5.33 -27.96 -0.57
N ASP A 30 -4.18 -27.31 -0.60
CA ASP A 30 -3.14 -27.48 0.42
C ASP A 30 -3.47 -26.62 1.65
N PRO A 31 -3.78 -27.23 2.82
CA PRO A 31 -4.21 -26.50 4.01
C PRO A 31 -3.16 -25.50 4.51
N VAL A 32 -1.87 -25.83 4.39
CA VAL A 32 -0.78 -24.98 4.88
C VAL A 32 -0.64 -23.74 3.99
N LYS A 33 -0.70 -23.92 2.67
CA LYS A 33 -0.64 -22.80 1.73
C LYS A 33 -1.82 -21.85 1.91
N GLU A 34 -3.03 -22.40 2.01
CA GLU A 34 -4.23 -21.58 2.23
C GLU A 34 -4.14 -20.80 3.54
N ALA A 35 -3.69 -21.46 4.61
CA ALA A 35 -3.51 -20.83 5.91
C ALA A 35 -2.55 -19.63 5.86
N ILE A 36 -1.45 -19.75 5.11
CA ILE A 36 -0.48 -18.66 4.91
C ILE A 36 -1.11 -17.52 4.12
N PHE A 37 -1.73 -17.80 2.97
CA PHE A 37 -2.31 -16.77 2.11
C PHE A 37 -3.41 -15.98 2.80
N VAL A 38 -4.31 -16.66 3.51
CA VAL A 38 -5.42 -16.01 4.23
C VAL A 38 -4.88 -15.13 5.37
N ARG A 39 -3.89 -15.61 6.15
CA ARG A 39 -3.26 -14.79 7.20
C ARG A 39 -2.54 -13.58 6.61
N LEU A 40 -1.80 -13.74 5.51
CA LEU A 40 -1.16 -12.63 4.81
C LEU A 40 -2.18 -11.60 4.32
N ALA A 41 -3.31 -12.03 3.78
CA ALA A 41 -4.39 -11.14 3.33
C ALA A 41 -5.00 -10.35 4.51
N ILE A 42 -5.24 -11.01 5.65
CA ILE A 42 -5.73 -10.37 6.87
C ILE A 42 -4.72 -9.33 7.37
N LEU A 43 -3.44 -9.71 7.50
CA LEU A 43 -2.38 -8.80 7.94
C LEU A 43 -2.23 -7.60 6.99
N ALA A 44 -2.25 -7.83 5.68
CA ALA A 44 -2.18 -6.76 4.69
C ALA A 44 -3.35 -5.78 4.83
N ARG A 45 -4.57 -6.28 5.08
CA ARG A 45 -5.75 -5.45 5.33
C ARG A 45 -5.59 -4.61 6.60
N HIS A 46 -5.14 -5.19 7.70
CA HIS A 46 -4.90 -4.47 8.95
C HIS A 46 -3.81 -3.41 8.81
N ALA A 47 -2.68 -3.75 8.17
CA ALA A 47 -1.60 -2.80 7.91
C ALA A 47 -2.05 -1.64 6.99
N ALA A 48 -2.86 -1.94 5.98
CA ALA A 48 -3.41 -0.91 5.10
C ALA A 48 -4.39 0.02 5.84
N GLN A 49 -5.20 -0.52 6.75
CA GLN A 49 -6.12 0.27 7.57
C GLN A 49 -5.36 1.17 8.55
N ALA A 50 -4.43 0.61 9.33
CA ALA A 50 -3.63 1.39 10.28
C ALA A 50 -2.89 2.54 9.58
N ARG A 51 -2.34 2.29 8.38
CA ARG A 51 -1.70 3.33 7.59
C ARG A 51 -2.67 4.41 7.10
N ARG A 52 -3.90 4.05 6.73
CA ARG A 52 -4.93 5.04 6.37
C ARG A 52 -5.29 5.89 7.59
N ASP A 53 -5.54 5.26 8.73
CA ASP A 53 -5.92 5.94 9.96
C ASP A 53 -4.86 6.96 10.41
N THR A 54 -3.58 6.59 10.39
CA THR A 54 -2.47 7.51 10.71
C THR A 54 -2.34 8.66 9.71
N LEU A 55 -2.53 8.40 8.42
CA LEU A 55 -2.34 9.43 7.39
C LEU A 55 -3.52 10.40 7.37
N ASP A 56 -4.75 9.89 7.49
CA ASP A 56 -5.96 10.71 7.52
C ASP A 56 -6.03 11.57 8.79
N SER A 57 -5.52 11.09 9.94
CA SER A 57 -5.42 11.92 11.17
C SER A 57 -4.48 13.12 11.01
N ASP A 58 -3.46 13.00 10.16
CA ASP A 58 -2.50 14.07 9.87
C ASP A 58 -2.95 14.95 8.68
N GLY A 59 -4.19 14.77 8.18
CA GLY A 59 -4.77 15.54 7.08
C GLY A 59 -4.24 15.15 5.68
N LEU A 60 -3.44 14.08 5.58
CA LEU A 60 -2.83 13.63 4.33
C LEU A 60 -3.45 12.31 3.89
N ARG A 61 -4.21 12.28 2.80
CA ARG A 61 -4.79 11.01 2.34
C ARG A 61 -3.72 10.02 1.92
N HIS A 62 -3.98 8.72 2.10
CA HIS A 62 -3.02 7.66 1.74
C HIS A 62 -2.47 7.78 0.31
N TRP A 63 -3.31 8.15 -0.66
CA TRP A 63 -2.86 8.33 -2.05
C TRP A 63 -1.94 9.54 -2.23
N GLN A 64 -2.14 10.63 -1.47
CA GLN A 64 -1.29 11.82 -1.49
C GLN A 64 0.10 11.44 -0.97
N PHE A 65 0.15 10.75 0.18
CA PHE A 65 1.37 10.21 0.75
C PHE A 65 2.17 9.36 -0.24
N LYS A 66 1.51 8.48 -1.01
CA LYS A 66 2.20 7.65 -2.02
C LYS A 66 2.89 8.47 -3.10
N VAL A 67 2.28 9.57 -3.57
CA VAL A 67 2.91 10.46 -4.57
C VAL A 67 4.16 11.11 -3.98
N LEU A 68 4.06 11.69 -2.78
CA LEU A 68 5.18 12.35 -2.10
C LEU A 68 6.33 11.38 -1.81
N LEU A 69 6.02 10.17 -1.33
CA LEU A 69 7.02 9.14 -1.09
C LEU A 69 7.70 8.69 -2.38
N THR A 70 6.96 8.65 -3.50
CA THR A 70 7.52 8.27 -4.80
C THR A 70 8.48 9.34 -5.34
N LEU A 71 8.13 10.61 -5.20
CA LEU A 71 9.04 11.73 -5.50
C LEU A 71 10.28 11.69 -4.61
N ARG A 72 10.11 11.41 -3.31
CA ARG A 72 11.24 11.32 -2.38
C ARG A 72 12.19 10.16 -2.70
N ARG A 73 11.65 9.04 -3.18
CA ARG A 73 12.42 7.88 -3.69
C ARG A 73 13.18 8.16 -4.99
N ALA A 74 12.80 9.18 -5.75
CA ALA A 74 13.57 9.59 -6.93
C ALA A 74 14.93 10.22 -6.55
N GLY A 75 15.14 10.53 -5.26
CA GLY A 75 16.36 11.19 -4.76
C GLY A 75 16.37 12.69 -5.09
N PRO A 76 17.25 13.49 -4.47
CA PRO A 76 17.37 14.92 -4.79
C PRO A 76 17.61 15.15 -6.29
N PRO A 77 16.96 16.12 -6.95
CA PRO A 77 16.13 17.20 -6.39
C PRO A 77 14.64 16.84 -6.16
N TYR A 78 14.32 15.55 -5.98
CA TYR A 78 12.99 14.99 -5.73
C TYR A 78 12.01 15.26 -6.85
N THR A 79 12.45 14.99 -8.08
CA THR A 79 11.68 15.26 -9.30
C THR A 79 11.39 13.99 -10.09
N ALA A 80 10.25 14.00 -10.79
CA ALA A 80 9.88 12.95 -11.73
C ALA A 80 8.94 13.51 -12.80
N SER A 81 8.93 12.90 -13.99
CA SER A 81 7.91 13.22 -15.00
C SER A 81 6.54 12.65 -14.58
N PRO A 82 5.42 13.24 -15.05
CA PRO A 82 4.10 12.66 -14.83
C PRO A 82 3.97 11.22 -15.35
N SER A 83 4.62 10.88 -16.47
CA SER A 83 4.63 9.49 -16.96
C SER A 83 5.32 8.55 -15.97
N ASP A 84 6.50 8.91 -15.48
CA ASP A 84 7.23 8.04 -14.55
C ASP A 84 6.48 7.87 -13.22
N LEU A 85 5.83 8.93 -12.73
CA LEU A 85 4.99 8.86 -11.54
C LEU A 85 3.77 7.96 -11.77
N ALA A 86 3.12 8.06 -12.92
CA ALA A 86 1.97 7.24 -13.26
C ALA A 86 2.35 5.76 -13.26
N ASP A 87 3.46 5.42 -13.92
CA ASP A 87 3.95 4.04 -14.02
C ASP A 87 4.34 3.49 -12.64
N ARG A 88 5.09 4.24 -11.83
CA ARG A 88 5.50 3.81 -10.47
C ARG A 88 4.33 3.66 -9.50
N LEU A 89 3.26 4.43 -9.69
CA LEU A 89 2.06 4.40 -8.85
C LEU A 89 0.98 3.44 -9.37
N GLY A 90 1.15 2.86 -10.56
CA GLY A 90 0.15 2.03 -11.22
C GLY A 90 -1.11 2.80 -11.58
N LEU A 91 -0.96 4.04 -12.08
CA LEU A 91 -2.06 4.93 -12.41
C LEU A 91 -2.09 5.24 -13.90
N THR A 92 -3.28 5.51 -14.41
CA THR A 92 -3.40 6.15 -15.73
C THR A 92 -2.95 7.60 -15.64
N ARG A 93 -2.54 8.19 -16.77
CA ARG A 93 -2.15 9.61 -16.83
C ARG A 93 -3.28 10.55 -16.36
N GLY A 94 -4.53 10.24 -16.73
CA GLY A 94 -5.70 11.00 -16.28
C GLY A 94 -5.90 10.90 -14.76
N ALA A 95 -5.80 9.69 -14.20
CA ALA A 95 -5.91 9.49 -12.76
C ALA A 95 -4.78 10.17 -11.97
N LEU A 96 -3.56 10.19 -12.51
CA LEU A 96 -2.46 10.95 -11.90
C LEU A 96 -2.72 12.45 -11.96
N SER A 97 -3.14 13.00 -13.11
CA SER A 97 -3.37 14.44 -13.25
C SER A 97 -4.37 14.97 -12.23
N ALA A 98 -5.49 14.27 -12.04
CA ALA A 98 -6.50 14.59 -11.02
C ALA A 98 -5.95 14.53 -9.58
N ARG A 99 -4.92 13.70 -9.34
CA ARG A 99 -4.27 13.55 -8.03
C ARG A 99 -3.17 14.59 -7.79
N LEU A 100 -2.54 15.11 -8.83
CA LEU A 100 -1.51 16.14 -8.66
C LEU A 100 -2.11 17.50 -8.26
N ALA A 101 -3.29 17.86 -8.75
CA ALA A 101 -3.89 19.17 -8.44
C ALA A 101 -4.07 19.41 -6.92
N PRO A 102 -4.70 18.53 -6.12
CA PRO A 102 -4.83 18.76 -4.68
C PRO A 102 -3.50 18.79 -3.91
N LEU A 103 -2.44 18.19 -4.46
CA LEU A 103 -1.10 18.24 -3.85
C LEU A 103 -0.40 19.56 -4.13
N GLU A 104 -0.60 20.10 -5.34
CA GLU A 104 -0.08 21.42 -5.72
C GLU A 104 -0.84 22.53 -5.00
N ASP A 105 -2.17 22.44 -4.89
CA ASP A 105 -3.00 23.37 -4.13
C ASP A 105 -2.60 23.40 -2.64
N ALA A 106 -2.20 22.26 -2.10
CA ALA A 106 -1.68 22.13 -0.73
C ALA A 106 -0.20 22.57 -0.58
N GLY A 107 0.45 23.01 -1.67
CA GLY A 107 1.85 23.45 -1.68
C GLY A 107 2.88 22.33 -1.50
N LEU A 108 2.47 21.06 -1.56
CA LEU A 108 3.33 19.90 -1.29
C LEU A 108 4.19 19.51 -2.50
N ILE A 109 3.78 19.93 -3.70
CA ILE A 109 4.51 19.75 -4.94
C ILE A 109 4.46 21.04 -5.78
N THR A 110 5.32 21.10 -6.79
CA THR A 110 5.23 22.07 -7.89
C THR A 110 5.24 21.34 -9.24
N ARG A 111 4.51 21.86 -10.22
CA ARG A 111 4.60 21.42 -11.62
C ARG A 111 5.27 22.51 -12.46
N THR A 112 6.39 22.18 -13.09
CA THR A 112 7.12 23.12 -13.95
C THR A 112 7.36 22.53 -15.33
N HIS A 113 7.38 23.37 -16.36
CA HIS A 113 7.84 22.96 -17.69
C HIS A 113 9.37 22.91 -17.69
N ARG A 114 9.96 21.81 -18.17
CA ARG A 114 11.42 21.73 -18.30
C ARG A 114 11.93 22.83 -19.21
N ALA A 115 12.97 23.53 -18.76
CA ALA A 115 13.59 24.62 -19.52
C ALA A 115 14.11 24.16 -20.89
N ALA A 116 14.61 22.93 -20.99
CA ALA A 116 15.14 22.35 -22.23
C ALA A 116 14.05 21.85 -23.21
N ASP A 117 12.85 21.55 -22.73
CA ASP A 117 11.72 21.10 -23.55
C ASP A 117 10.41 21.51 -22.89
N ARG A 118 9.84 22.62 -23.36
CA ARG A 118 8.58 23.18 -22.84
C ARG A 118 7.39 22.21 -22.97
N ARG A 119 7.50 21.14 -23.76
CA ARG A 119 6.45 20.11 -23.87
C ARG A 119 6.49 19.10 -22.71
N ARG A 120 7.57 19.08 -21.92
CA ARG A 120 7.74 18.15 -20.80
C ARG A 120 7.49 18.85 -19.48
N VAL A 121 6.45 18.39 -18.79
CA VAL A 121 6.15 18.77 -17.41
C VAL A 121 7.00 17.92 -16.47
N GLU A 122 7.53 18.54 -15.43
CA GLU A 122 8.21 17.90 -14.31
C GLU A 122 7.43 18.21 -13.02
N VAL A 123 7.28 17.18 -12.19
CA VAL A 123 6.68 17.29 -10.87
C VAL A 123 7.82 17.24 -9.85
N ARG A 124 7.83 18.19 -8.93
CA ARG A 124 8.87 18.33 -7.91
C ARG A 124 8.26 18.43 -6.51
N LEU A 125 8.88 17.77 -5.54
CA LEU A 125 8.59 18.01 -4.12
C LEU A 125 9.06 19.43 -3.72
N THR A 126 8.20 20.19 -3.05
CA THR A 126 8.54 21.51 -2.49
C THR A 126 9.47 21.36 -1.29
#